data_AF-I7J114-F1
#
_entry.id   AF-I7J114-F1
#
_cell.length_a   1.000
_cell.length_b   1.000
_cell.length_c   1.000
_cell.angle_alpha   90.00
_cell.angle_beta   90.00
_cell.angle_gamma   90.00
#
_symmetry.space_group_name_H-M   'P 1'
#
loop_
_entity.id
_entity.type
_entity.pdbx_description
1 polymer ?
#
loop_
_entity_poly.entity_id
_entity_poly.type
_entity_poly.pdbx_seq_one_letter_code
_entity_poly.pdbx_strand_id
1 'polypeptide(L)'
;MGEELKLFDSSQLKIPDYELQEINQDDQNLIKSKERVQQHGEVFTPNWMVKKMLAEEPIQAKIRDLHATFLEPSAGEGAFLVEILHQKLNYVDQISNKTNWMTNAIWALMSIYGIELLMDNLIKARAGMMEVVLNHYQAFFQKKLSMRTDFYKTVEFVIKTNIVQGDTLQYVNSDGQLIEFSQWHPVDGKVQREVFTYKSLFNNSDIDDVGAADGQLSLFDEPDDAGTRFALCDVVKVYKEEIR
;
A
#
# COMPACT_ATOMS: atom_id res chain seq x y z
N MET A 1 -47.13 -34.83 26.67
CA MET A 1 -45.71 -35.11 26.43
C MET A 1 -45.21 -34.05 25.48
N GLY A 2 -44.29 -33.21 25.95
CA GLY A 2 -43.78 -32.04 25.25
C GLY A 2 -43.22 -31.07 26.27
N GLU A 3 -42.07 -31.42 26.86
CA GLU A 3 -41.28 -30.50 27.68
C GLU A 3 -40.63 -29.47 26.77
N GLU A 4 -40.93 -28.19 26.97
CA GLU A 4 -40.15 -27.09 26.42
C GLU A 4 -38.89 -26.91 27.27
N LEU A 5 -37.72 -27.20 26.70
CA LEU A 5 -36.44 -26.78 27.28
C LEU A 5 -36.38 -25.25 27.30
N LYS A 6 -36.48 -24.64 28.49
CA LYS A 6 -36.07 -23.25 28.71
C LYS A 6 -34.55 -23.16 28.69
N LEU A 7 -33.99 -22.97 27.51
CA LEU A 7 -32.61 -22.52 27.35
C LEU A 7 -32.57 -21.01 27.67
N PHE A 8 -31.76 -20.67 28.68
CA PHE A 8 -31.37 -19.33 29.14
C PHE A 8 -32.26 -18.68 30.23
N ASP A 9 -31.79 -18.78 31.47
CA ASP A 9 -32.17 -17.94 32.59
C ASP A 9 -31.43 -16.59 32.47
N SER A 10 -32.16 -15.54 32.09
CA SER A 10 -31.62 -14.19 31.88
C SER A 10 -31.22 -13.48 33.18
N SER A 11 -31.38 -14.10 34.34
CA SER A 11 -31.11 -13.49 35.65
C SER A 11 -29.67 -13.64 36.16
N GLN A 12 -28.78 -14.33 35.42
CA GLN A 12 -27.38 -14.54 35.82
C GLN A 12 -26.31 -13.83 34.96
N LEU A 13 -26.71 -12.99 34.01
CA LEU A 13 -25.76 -12.18 33.23
C LEU A 13 -25.51 -10.84 33.93
N LYS A 14 -24.46 -10.77 34.75
CA LYS A 14 -23.84 -9.48 35.09
C LYS A 14 -23.11 -8.96 33.85
N ILE A 15 -23.80 -8.15 33.06
CA ILE A 15 -23.19 -7.32 32.02
C ILE A 15 -22.44 -6.21 32.76
N PRO A 16 -21.11 -6.07 32.63
CA PRO A 16 -20.43 -4.90 33.17
C PRO A 16 -20.94 -3.67 32.43
N ASP A 17 -21.26 -2.60 33.16
CA ASP A 17 -21.52 -1.28 32.55
C ASP A 17 -20.24 -0.82 31.85
N TYR A 18 -20.12 -1.15 30.57
CA TYR A 18 -19.20 -0.48 29.67
C TYR A 18 -19.98 0.66 29.03
N GLU A 19 -19.77 1.88 29.53
CA GLU A 19 -20.16 3.09 28.80
C GLU A 19 -19.59 3.02 27.38
N LEU A 20 -20.42 3.29 26.38
CA LEU A 20 -19.94 3.52 25.02
C LEU A 20 -18.97 4.70 25.09
N GLN A 21 -17.68 4.43 24.97
CA GLN A 21 -16.70 5.48 24.77
C GLN A 21 -17.04 6.19 23.46
N GLU A 22 -17.23 7.51 23.54
CA GLU A 22 -17.48 8.35 22.37
C GLU A 22 -16.41 8.08 21.31
N ILE A 23 -16.88 7.88 20.08
CA ILE A 23 -16.05 7.67 18.91
C ILE A 23 -15.24 8.94 18.70
N ASN A 24 -13.90 8.83 18.73
CA ASN A 24 -12.97 9.94 18.51
C ASN A 24 -13.38 10.77 17.27
N GLN A 25 -13.30 12.09 17.39
CA GLN A 25 -13.79 13.10 16.43
C GLN A 25 -13.21 13.02 15.00
N ASP A 26 -12.25 12.14 14.71
CA ASP A 26 -11.64 12.01 13.38
C ASP A 26 -12.51 11.29 12.34
N ASP A 27 -13.55 10.54 12.76
CA ASP A 27 -14.45 9.83 11.82
C ASP A 27 -15.63 10.70 11.33
N GLN A 28 -15.76 11.97 11.77
CA GLN A 28 -16.94 12.79 11.46
C GLN A 28 -16.84 13.56 10.12
N ASN A 29 -15.64 13.84 9.62
CA ASN A 29 -15.45 14.62 8.40
C ASN A 29 -15.04 13.74 7.22
N LEU A 30 -16.04 13.07 6.62
CA LEU A 30 -15.86 12.22 5.43
C LEU A 30 -15.59 12.99 4.13
N ILE A 31 -15.72 14.32 4.18
CA ILE A 31 -15.49 15.20 3.04
C ILE A 31 -14.68 16.42 3.48
N LYS A 32 -13.71 16.83 2.66
CA LYS A 32 -12.94 18.06 2.89
C LYS A 32 -13.74 19.30 2.48
N SER A 33 -14.44 19.23 1.35
CA SER A 33 -15.37 20.27 0.89
C SER A 33 -16.34 19.70 -0.15
N LYS A 34 -17.51 20.32 -0.30
CA LYS A 34 -18.46 19.97 -1.36
C LYS A 34 -17.90 20.21 -2.77
N GLU A 35 -17.05 21.23 -2.92
CA GLU A 35 -16.41 21.55 -4.20
C GLU A 35 -15.50 20.41 -4.66
N ARG A 36 -14.64 19.87 -3.77
CA ARG A 36 -13.75 18.74 -4.09
C ARG A 36 -14.53 17.44 -4.38
N VAL A 37 -15.65 17.22 -3.70
CA VAL A 37 -16.56 16.11 -4.04
C VAL A 37 -17.10 16.28 -5.45
N GLN A 38 -17.54 17.49 -5.82
CA GLN A 38 -18.14 17.75 -7.13
C GLN A 38 -17.12 17.73 -8.28
N GLN A 39 -15.93 18.31 -8.06
CA GLN A 39 -14.90 18.44 -9.10
C GLN A 39 -14.00 17.22 -9.23
N HIS A 40 -13.74 16.50 -8.13
CA HIS A 40 -12.74 15.43 -8.07
C HIS A 40 -13.25 14.13 -7.46
N GLY A 41 -14.51 14.06 -7.01
CA GLY A 41 -15.04 12.87 -6.33
C GLY A 41 -14.39 12.57 -4.98
N GLU A 42 -13.68 13.52 -4.37
CA GLU A 42 -12.92 13.27 -3.15
C GLU A 42 -13.82 12.99 -1.94
N VAL A 43 -13.69 11.79 -1.38
CA VAL A 43 -14.30 11.34 -0.13
C VAL A 43 -13.28 10.57 0.70
N PHE A 44 -13.38 10.66 2.02
CA PHE A 44 -12.49 9.92 2.92
C PHE A 44 -13.12 8.61 3.36
N THR A 45 -12.34 7.54 3.31
CA THR A 45 -12.71 6.25 3.89
C THR A 45 -12.37 6.28 5.39
N PRO A 46 -13.35 6.06 6.29
CA PRO A 46 -13.10 5.99 7.72
C PRO A 46 -12.11 4.88 8.08
N ASN A 47 -11.32 5.10 9.14
CA ASN A 47 -10.30 4.15 9.58
C ASN A 47 -10.90 2.76 9.93
N TRP A 48 -12.08 2.74 10.55
CA TRP A 48 -12.76 1.48 10.86
C TRP A 48 -13.15 0.70 9.59
N MET A 49 -13.50 1.40 8.52
CA MET A 49 -13.88 0.77 7.25
C MET A 49 -12.65 0.20 6.55
N VAL A 50 -11.55 0.95 6.50
CA VAL A 50 -10.26 0.45 5.98
C VAL A 50 -9.86 -0.84 6.69
N LYS A 51 -9.86 -0.83 8.03
CA LYS A 51 -9.52 -2.01 8.85
C LYS A 51 -10.47 -3.18 8.60
N LYS A 52 -11.77 -2.92 8.47
CA LYS A 52 -12.76 -3.96 8.16
C LYS A 52 -12.50 -4.59 6.79
N MET A 53 -12.24 -3.78 5.76
CA MET A 53 -11.94 -4.28 4.41
C MET A 53 -10.65 -5.10 4.38
N LEU A 54 -9.61 -4.67 5.09
CA LEU A 54 -8.35 -5.39 5.16
C LEU A 54 -8.42 -6.67 6.00
N ALA A 55 -9.44 -6.84 6.86
CA ALA A 55 -9.58 -8.00 7.74
C ALA A 55 -9.98 -9.29 7.02
N GLU A 56 -10.39 -9.23 5.75
CA GLU A 56 -10.72 -10.42 4.97
C GLU A 56 -9.51 -11.37 4.84
N GLU A 57 -9.71 -12.66 5.10
CA GLU A 57 -8.63 -13.65 5.19
C GLU A 57 -7.70 -13.71 3.96
N PRO A 58 -8.21 -13.67 2.70
CA PRO A 58 -7.34 -13.63 1.53
C PRO A 58 -6.41 -12.40 1.50
N ILE A 59 -6.88 -11.26 2.02
CA ILE A 59 -6.09 -10.02 2.11
C ILE A 59 -5.06 -10.15 3.23
N GLN A 60 -5.46 -10.67 4.40
CA GLN A 60 -4.54 -10.93 5.51
C GLN A 60 -3.40 -11.89 5.13
N ALA A 61 -3.69 -12.92 4.32
CA ALA A 61 -2.66 -13.81 3.77
C ALA A 61 -1.64 -13.04 2.91
N LYS A 62 -2.10 -12.09 2.07
CA LYS A 62 -1.23 -11.24 1.26
C LYS A 62 -0.47 -10.20 2.08
N ILE A 63 -1.04 -9.68 3.17
CA ILE A 63 -0.33 -8.80 4.10
C ILE A 63 0.84 -9.52 4.77
N ARG A 64 0.70 -10.81 5.09
CA ARG A 64 1.76 -11.65 5.67
C ARG A 64 2.77 -12.18 4.65
N ASP A 65 2.64 -11.84 3.38
CA ASP A 65 3.63 -12.10 2.35
C ASP A 65 4.34 -10.79 2.01
N LEU A 66 5.65 -10.70 2.29
CA LEU A 66 6.42 -9.47 2.08
C LEU A 66 6.46 -9.04 0.60
N HIS A 67 6.32 -9.98 -0.34
CA HIS A 67 6.42 -9.71 -1.77
C HIS A 67 5.05 -9.59 -2.46
N ALA A 68 3.96 -9.96 -1.79
CA ALA A 68 2.62 -9.77 -2.32
C ALA A 68 2.32 -8.28 -2.52
N THR A 69 1.96 -7.94 -3.77
CA THR A 69 1.77 -6.55 -4.19
C THR A 69 0.36 -6.04 -3.96
N PHE A 70 0.25 -4.77 -3.56
CA PHE A 70 -0.99 -4.02 -3.42
C PHE A 70 -0.94 -2.79 -4.32
N LEU A 71 -2.05 -2.48 -5.00
CA LEU A 71 -2.18 -1.27 -5.81
C LEU A 71 -3.46 -0.54 -5.42
N GLU A 72 -3.31 0.73 -5.02
CA GLU A 72 -4.42 1.66 -4.78
C GLU A 72 -4.46 2.75 -5.88
N PRO A 73 -5.36 2.64 -6.88
CA PRO A 73 -5.38 3.55 -8.03
C PRO A 73 -6.03 4.92 -7.75
N SER A 74 -6.54 5.15 -6.54
CA SER A 74 -7.11 6.45 -6.12
C SER A 74 -6.82 6.68 -4.64
N ALA A 75 -5.54 6.82 -4.30
CA ALA A 75 -5.06 6.72 -2.92
C ALA A 75 -5.58 7.80 -1.97
N GLY A 76 -6.02 8.96 -2.47
CA GLY A 76 -6.39 10.10 -1.65
C GLY A 76 -5.26 10.46 -0.69
N GLU A 77 -5.60 10.71 0.58
CA GLU A 77 -4.60 10.97 1.63
C GLU A 77 -3.91 9.69 2.14
N GLY A 78 -4.14 8.53 1.50
CA GLY A 78 -3.36 7.31 1.69
C GLY A 78 -3.87 6.36 2.78
N ALA A 79 -5.14 6.43 3.17
CA ALA A 79 -5.68 5.64 4.29
C ALA A 79 -5.41 4.13 4.16
N PHE A 80 -5.66 3.54 2.97
CA PHE A 80 -5.34 2.14 2.70
C PHE A 80 -3.83 1.89 2.64
N LEU A 81 -3.06 2.76 1.96
CA LEU A 81 -1.60 2.61 1.84
C LEU A 81 -0.92 2.57 3.21
N VAL A 82 -1.31 3.48 4.11
CA VAL A 82 -0.80 3.61 5.48
C VAL A 82 -1.16 2.38 6.31
N GLU A 83 -2.42 1.94 6.28
CA GLU A 83 -2.86 0.78 7.08
C GLU A 83 -2.27 -0.54 6.54
N ILE A 84 -2.18 -0.73 5.23
CA ILE A 84 -1.52 -1.91 4.62
C ILE A 84 -0.04 -1.94 5.05
N LEU A 85 0.68 -0.82 4.94
CA LEU A 85 2.08 -0.73 5.35
C LEU A 85 2.24 -1.01 6.85
N HIS A 86 1.37 -0.45 7.69
CA HIS A 86 1.38 -0.68 9.13
C HIS A 86 1.21 -2.16 9.46
N GLN A 87 0.22 -2.84 8.86
CA GLN A 87 0.00 -4.27 9.09
C GLN A 87 1.14 -5.14 8.55
N LYS A 88 1.71 -4.80 7.38
CA LYS A 88 2.90 -5.47 6.85
C LYS A 88 4.10 -5.31 7.79
N LEU A 89 4.34 -4.11 8.32
CA LEU A 89 5.44 -3.87 9.25
C LEU A 89 5.21 -4.51 10.62
N ASN A 90 3.97 -4.62 11.10
CA ASN A 90 3.63 -5.44 12.28
C ASN A 90 4.07 -6.90 12.08
N TYR A 91 3.88 -7.45 10.88
CA TYR A 91 4.37 -8.80 10.55
C TYR A 91 5.90 -8.84 10.49
N VAL A 92 6.55 -7.85 9.85
CA VAL A 92 8.02 -7.72 9.82
C VAL A 92 8.61 -7.68 11.23
N ASP A 93 8.00 -6.94 12.16
CA ASP A 93 8.42 -6.84 13.57
C ASP A 93 8.41 -8.21 14.26
N GLN A 94 7.48 -9.10 13.90
CA GLN A 94 7.36 -10.42 14.50
C GLN A 94 8.37 -11.43 13.95
N ILE A 95 8.66 -11.38 12.64
CA ILE A 95 9.51 -12.39 11.97
C ILE A 95 10.98 -12.02 11.90
N SER A 96 11.33 -10.77 12.20
CA SER A 96 12.67 -10.24 11.99
C SER A 96 13.48 -10.14 13.29
N ASN A 97 14.79 -10.05 13.14
CA ASN A 97 15.71 -9.63 14.17
C ASN A 97 16.45 -8.36 13.71
N LYS A 98 17.35 -7.83 14.54
CA LYS A 98 18.04 -6.56 14.26
C LYS A 98 18.86 -6.54 12.97
N THR A 99 19.29 -7.69 12.43
CA THR A 99 20.14 -7.74 11.23
C THR A 99 19.33 -7.75 9.92
N ASN A 100 18.12 -8.33 9.92
CA ASN A 100 17.31 -8.47 8.70
C ASN A 100 16.06 -7.57 8.67
N TRP A 101 15.70 -6.93 9.79
CA TRP A 101 14.48 -6.10 9.87
C TRP A 101 14.43 -5.02 8.79
N MET A 102 15.54 -4.30 8.55
CA MET A 102 15.57 -3.22 7.55
C MET A 102 15.32 -3.76 6.14
N THR A 103 15.94 -4.88 5.78
CA THR A 103 15.73 -5.54 4.48
C THR A 103 14.27 -5.98 4.31
N ASN A 104 13.70 -6.63 5.33
CA ASN A 104 12.31 -7.09 5.29
C ASN A 104 11.32 -5.91 5.23
N ALA A 105 11.59 -4.82 5.95
CA ALA A 105 10.79 -3.60 5.91
C ALA A 105 10.82 -2.93 4.51
N ILE A 106 11.98 -2.92 3.85
CA ILE A 106 12.07 -2.44 2.47
C ILE A 106 11.29 -3.33 1.50
N TRP A 107 11.36 -4.66 1.63
CA TRP A 107 10.56 -5.56 0.79
C TRP A 107 9.05 -5.34 0.97
N ALA A 108 8.60 -5.24 2.22
CA ALA A 108 7.21 -4.91 2.53
C ALA A 108 6.77 -3.57 1.91
N LEU A 109 7.64 -2.56 1.90
CA LEU A 109 7.35 -1.25 1.33
C LEU A 109 7.37 -1.27 -0.21
N MET A 110 8.32 -1.97 -0.82
CA MET A 110 8.45 -2.16 -2.27
C MET A 110 7.22 -2.87 -2.87
N SER A 111 6.47 -3.61 -2.07
CA SER A 111 5.27 -4.32 -2.51
C SER A 111 3.99 -3.46 -2.47
N ILE A 112 4.05 -2.16 -2.16
CA ILE A 112 2.88 -1.29 -2.08
C ILE A 112 3.00 -0.21 -3.15
N TYR A 113 1.94 -0.05 -3.95
CA TYR A 113 1.83 0.92 -5.03
C TYR A 113 0.58 1.77 -4.86
N GLY A 114 0.66 3.04 -5.27
CA GLY A 114 -0.46 3.97 -5.19
C GLY A 114 -0.41 5.02 -6.29
N ILE A 115 -1.58 5.40 -6.78
CA ILE A 115 -1.76 6.51 -7.72
C ILE A 115 -2.72 7.50 -7.06
N GLU A 116 -2.37 8.77 -7.09
CA GLU A 116 -3.26 9.84 -6.63
C GLU A 116 -3.27 10.99 -7.64
N LEU A 117 -4.46 11.49 -7.94
CA LEU A 117 -4.64 12.58 -8.89
C LEU A 117 -4.16 13.92 -8.29
N LEU A 118 -4.53 14.21 -7.05
CA LEU A 118 -4.30 15.52 -6.43
C LEU A 118 -2.96 15.55 -5.68
N MET A 119 -2.10 16.50 -6.07
CA MET A 119 -0.75 16.58 -5.52
C MET A 119 -0.73 16.81 -3.99
N ASP A 120 -1.72 17.54 -3.44
CA ASP A 120 -1.80 17.77 -2.00
C ASP A 120 -2.11 16.49 -1.21
N ASN A 121 -2.99 15.65 -1.75
CA ASN A 121 -3.30 14.34 -1.21
C ASN A 121 -2.10 13.40 -1.31
N LEU A 122 -1.42 13.38 -2.46
CA LEU A 122 -0.22 12.56 -2.66
C LEU A 122 0.88 12.88 -1.65
N ILE A 123 1.12 14.17 -1.38
CA ILE A 123 2.09 14.60 -0.37
C ILE A 123 1.74 14.04 1.01
N LYS A 124 0.45 14.09 1.39
CA LYS A 124 -0.03 13.54 2.68
C LYS A 124 0.10 12.02 2.74
N ALA A 125 -0.27 11.31 1.67
CA ALA A 125 -0.13 9.86 1.59
C ALA A 125 1.33 9.42 1.78
N ARG A 126 2.26 10.05 1.05
CA ARG A 126 3.71 9.77 1.17
C ARG A 126 4.25 10.08 2.57
N ALA A 127 3.81 11.19 3.16
CA ALA A 127 4.21 11.58 4.52
C ALA A 127 3.71 10.56 5.55
N GLY A 128 2.45 10.13 5.45
CA GLY A 128 1.87 9.10 6.32
C GLY A 128 2.62 7.77 6.22
N MET A 129 2.93 7.32 5.00
CA MET A 129 3.73 6.09 4.82
C MET A 129 5.13 6.20 5.44
N MET A 130 5.81 7.33 5.26
CA MET A 130 7.11 7.58 5.90
C MET A 130 6.98 7.53 7.43
N GLU A 131 5.95 8.16 8.00
CA GLU A 131 5.70 8.15 9.43
C GLU A 131 5.50 6.74 9.99
N VAL A 132 4.76 5.88 9.28
CA VAL A 132 4.61 4.46 9.67
C VAL A 132 5.98 3.79 9.78
N VAL A 133 6.84 3.90 8.76
CA VAL A 133 8.17 3.28 8.79
C VAL A 133 9.02 3.82 9.95
N LEU A 134 8.99 5.13 10.19
CA LEU A 134 9.73 5.77 11.27
C LEU A 134 9.27 5.27 12.65
N ASN A 135 7.96 5.14 12.84
CA ASN A 135 7.37 4.67 14.09
C ASN A 135 7.74 3.21 14.37
N HIS A 136 7.62 2.33 13.38
CA HIS A 136 8.04 0.94 13.51
C HIS A 136 9.55 0.80 13.76
N TYR A 137 10.39 1.53 13.02
CA TYR A 137 11.84 1.53 13.24
C TYR A 137 12.18 1.97 14.68
N GLN A 138 11.56 3.05 15.16
CA GLN A 138 11.81 3.55 16.51
C GLN A 138 11.37 2.54 17.57
N ALA A 139 10.21 1.92 17.41
CA ALA A 139 9.71 0.88 18.30
C ALA A 139 10.61 -0.36 18.31
N PHE A 140 11.06 -0.82 17.14
CA PHE A 140 11.85 -2.04 17.03
C PHE A 140 13.30 -1.85 17.53
N PHE A 141 13.95 -0.75 17.16
CA PHE A 141 15.36 -0.50 17.50
C PHE A 141 15.56 0.35 18.76
N GLN A 142 14.49 0.89 19.34
CA GLN A 142 14.53 1.77 20.52
C GLN A 142 15.42 3.00 20.29
N LYS A 143 15.44 3.53 19.06
CA LYS A 143 16.20 4.73 18.67
C LYS A 143 15.57 5.43 17.47
N LYS A 144 15.76 6.74 17.37
CA LYS A 144 15.29 7.52 16.22
C LYS A 144 16.10 7.19 14.96
N LEU A 145 15.43 7.11 13.82
CA LEU A 145 16.08 6.97 12.52
C LEU A 145 16.68 8.32 12.10
N SER A 146 17.93 8.30 11.63
CA SER A 146 18.56 9.49 11.06
C SER A 146 18.28 9.56 9.56
N MET A 147 17.91 10.75 9.09
CA MET A 147 17.73 11.05 7.66
C MET A 147 18.99 10.84 6.81
N ARG A 148 20.17 10.74 7.44
CA ARG A 148 21.45 10.52 6.74
C ARG A 148 21.71 9.05 6.40
N THR A 149 20.94 8.12 6.97
CA THR A 149 21.16 6.68 6.82
C THR A 149 20.75 6.19 5.43
N ASP A 150 21.40 5.10 4.97
CA ASP A 150 21.03 4.43 3.71
C ASP A 150 19.57 3.92 3.76
N PHE A 151 19.12 3.43 4.92
CA PHE A 151 17.75 2.97 5.12
C PHE A 151 16.72 4.09 4.92
N TYR A 152 16.91 5.26 5.55
CA TYR A 152 15.97 6.39 5.38
C TYR A 152 15.85 6.82 3.92
N LYS A 153 16.98 6.98 3.23
CA LYS A 153 17.02 7.38 1.82
C LYS A 153 16.36 6.34 0.91
N THR A 154 16.52 5.07 1.24
CA THR A 154 15.85 3.98 0.54
C THR A 154 14.34 4.02 0.72
N VAL A 155 13.85 4.22 1.94
CA VAL A 155 12.41 4.36 2.23
C VAL A 155 11.82 5.54 1.45
N GLU A 156 12.47 6.70 1.49
CA GLU A 156 12.06 7.89 0.75
C GLU A 156 12.00 7.62 -0.76
N PHE A 157 13.05 6.97 -1.29
CA PHE A 157 13.13 6.62 -2.71
C PHE A 157 12.00 5.68 -3.15
N VAL A 158 11.79 4.58 -2.43
CA VAL A 158 10.74 3.60 -2.76
C VAL A 158 9.36 4.24 -2.67
N ILE A 159 9.06 5.03 -1.63
CA ILE A 159 7.79 5.75 -1.53
C ILE A 159 7.59 6.68 -2.73
N LYS A 160 8.63 7.42 -3.13
CA LYS A 160 8.55 8.35 -4.26
C LYS A 160 8.29 7.63 -5.59
N THR A 161 8.87 6.45 -5.80
CA THR A 161 8.73 5.72 -7.06
C THR A 161 7.52 4.80 -7.13
N ASN A 162 6.96 4.40 -5.98
CA ASN A 162 5.82 3.50 -5.92
C ASN A 162 4.49 4.23 -5.68
N ILE A 163 4.52 5.41 -5.06
CA ILE A 163 3.33 6.21 -4.78
C ILE A 163 3.43 7.45 -5.63
N VAL A 164 2.72 7.50 -6.76
CA VAL A 164 2.95 8.47 -7.84
C VAL A 164 1.72 9.33 -8.11
N GLN A 165 1.94 10.49 -8.72
CA GLN A 165 0.85 11.33 -9.19
C GLN A 165 0.35 10.80 -10.54
N GLY A 166 -0.97 10.75 -10.74
CA GLY A 166 -1.52 10.50 -12.06
C GLY A 166 -3.03 10.42 -12.12
N ASP A 167 -3.55 10.56 -13.34
CA ASP A 167 -4.92 10.24 -13.72
C ASP A 167 -4.97 8.78 -14.20
N THR A 168 -5.57 7.91 -13.40
CA THR A 168 -5.68 6.48 -13.71
C THR A 168 -6.62 6.18 -14.86
N LEU A 169 -7.58 7.06 -15.16
CA LEU A 169 -8.47 6.90 -16.31
C LEU A 169 -7.76 7.22 -17.62
N GLN A 170 -6.81 8.17 -17.58
CA GLN A 170 -6.03 8.57 -18.74
C GLN A 170 -4.65 7.90 -18.82
N TYR A 171 -4.26 7.14 -17.80
CA TYR A 171 -2.95 6.49 -17.65
C TYR A 171 -1.75 7.47 -17.63
N VAL A 172 -1.98 8.77 -17.41
CA VAL A 172 -0.93 9.80 -17.50
C VAL A 172 -0.75 10.61 -16.22
N ASN A 173 0.45 11.12 -16.00
CA ASN A 173 0.77 12.07 -14.95
C ASN A 173 0.38 13.52 -15.35
N SER A 174 0.64 14.48 -14.48
CA SER A 174 0.38 15.91 -14.71
C SER A 174 1.14 16.51 -15.89
N ASP A 175 2.22 15.88 -16.34
CA ASP A 175 3.02 16.28 -17.50
C ASP A 175 2.52 15.63 -18.81
N GLY A 176 1.44 14.83 -18.75
CA GLY A 176 0.88 14.12 -19.89
C GLY A 176 1.69 12.88 -20.31
N GLN A 177 2.63 12.42 -19.48
CA GLN A 177 3.43 11.22 -19.71
C GLN A 177 2.76 10.01 -19.07
N LEU A 178 2.99 8.81 -19.59
CA LEU A 178 2.47 7.58 -18.98
C LEU A 178 2.91 7.47 -17.52
N ILE A 179 2.00 7.03 -16.66
CA ILE A 179 2.31 6.76 -15.24
C ILE A 179 3.28 5.59 -15.20
N GLU A 180 4.43 5.79 -14.57
CA GLU A 180 5.48 4.79 -14.42
C GLU A 180 5.63 4.35 -12.97
N PHE A 181 5.99 3.07 -12.79
CA PHE A 181 6.30 2.47 -11.51
C PHE A 181 7.64 1.73 -11.55
N SER A 182 8.19 1.51 -10.37
CA SER A 182 9.32 0.61 -10.16
C SER A 182 8.84 -0.79 -9.80
N GLN A 183 9.11 -1.79 -10.63
CA GLN A 183 9.03 -3.18 -10.24
C GLN A 183 10.34 -3.61 -9.56
N TRP A 184 10.22 -4.37 -8.47
CA TRP A 184 11.34 -4.79 -7.63
C TRP A 184 11.49 -6.30 -7.62
N HIS A 185 12.56 -6.82 -8.22
CA HIS A 185 12.81 -8.25 -8.35
C HIS A 185 13.88 -8.72 -7.35
N PRO A 186 13.59 -9.69 -6.49
CA PRO A 186 14.61 -10.32 -5.64
C PRO A 186 15.50 -11.23 -6.49
N VAL A 187 16.81 -11.00 -6.45
CA VAL A 187 17.81 -11.80 -7.17
C VAL A 187 19.01 -12.05 -6.25
N ASP A 188 19.21 -13.31 -5.83
CA ASP A 188 20.35 -13.72 -4.99
C ASP A 188 20.59 -12.85 -3.73
N GLY A 189 19.52 -12.45 -3.05
CA GLY A 189 19.58 -11.58 -1.86
C GLY A 189 19.84 -10.10 -2.15
N LYS A 190 19.93 -9.73 -3.43
CA LYS A 190 19.92 -8.35 -3.95
C LYS A 190 18.58 -8.04 -4.59
N VAL A 191 18.46 -6.82 -5.09
CA VAL A 191 17.30 -6.36 -5.85
C VAL A 191 17.71 -5.84 -7.21
N GLN A 192 16.89 -6.14 -8.21
CA GLN A 192 16.93 -5.54 -9.53
C GLN A 192 15.63 -4.75 -9.75
N ARG A 193 15.77 -3.51 -10.18
CA ARG A 193 14.64 -2.65 -10.51
C ARG A 193 14.40 -2.62 -12.02
N GLU A 194 13.14 -2.65 -12.39
CA GLU A 194 12.67 -2.44 -13.76
C GLU A 194 11.54 -1.41 -13.74
N VAL A 195 11.49 -0.52 -14.72
CA VAL A 195 10.39 0.45 -14.86
C VAL A 195 9.33 -0.12 -15.79
N PHE A 196 8.07 -0.04 -15.38
CA PHE A 196 6.92 -0.39 -16.21
C PHE A 196 5.85 0.71 -16.14
N THR A 197 4.98 0.77 -17.14
CA THR A 197 3.88 1.74 -17.19
C THR A 197 2.61 1.17 -16.55
N TYR A 198 1.81 2.00 -15.88
CA TYR A 198 0.50 1.59 -15.38
C TYR A 198 -0.40 1.06 -16.50
N LYS A 199 -0.28 1.64 -17.70
CA LYS A 199 -1.02 1.20 -18.89
C LYS A 199 -0.71 -0.25 -19.28
N SER A 200 0.54 -0.70 -19.13
CA SER A 200 0.92 -2.07 -19.50
C SER A 200 0.22 -3.16 -18.69
N LEU A 201 -0.35 -2.83 -17.51
CA LEU A 201 -1.14 -3.77 -16.70
C LEU A 201 -2.46 -4.18 -17.38
N PHE A 202 -2.94 -3.44 -18.37
CA PHE A 202 -4.22 -3.67 -19.04
C PHE A 202 -4.08 -4.07 -20.51
N ASN A 203 -2.88 -3.93 -21.08
CA ASN A 203 -2.63 -4.20 -22.49
C ASN A 203 -2.50 -5.71 -22.75
N ASN A 204 -3.64 -6.38 -22.90
CA ASN A 204 -3.77 -7.70 -23.54
C ASN A 204 -4.43 -7.61 -24.94
N SER A 205 -4.44 -6.42 -25.56
CA SER A 205 -5.21 -6.18 -26.79
C SER A 205 -4.71 -4.95 -27.58
N ASP A 206 -3.41 -4.87 -27.89
CA ASP A 206 -2.92 -3.93 -28.92
C ASP A 206 -2.53 -4.71 -30.19
N ILE A 207 -3.55 -5.22 -30.87
CA ILE A 207 -3.63 -5.12 -32.34
C ILE A 207 -5.05 -4.67 -32.66
N ASP A 208 -5.36 -3.41 -32.32
CA ASP A 208 -6.61 -2.71 -32.61
C ASP A 208 -7.92 -3.33 -32.05
N ASP A 209 -8.79 -2.46 -31.54
CA ASP A 209 -10.26 -2.62 -31.55
C ASP A 209 -11.01 -3.16 -30.30
N VAL A 210 -11.88 -2.27 -29.79
CA VAL A 210 -13.30 -2.44 -29.41
C VAL A 210 -13.78 -3.82 -28.89
N GLY A 211 -14.20 -3.82 -27.62
CA GLY A 211 -15.21 -4.77 -27.12
C GLY A 211 -14.66 -5.83 -26.17
N ALA A 212 -14.79 -5.57 -24.87
CA ALA A 212 -14.47 -6.51 -23.82
C ALA A 212 -15.25 -7.84 -23.96
N ALA A 213 -14.55 -8.97 -23.84
CA ALA A 213 -15.10 -10.19 -23.28
C ALA A 213 -13.98 -11.09 -22.71
N ASP A 214 -14.19 -11.48 -21.45
CA ASP A 214 -13.57 -12.51 -20.61
C ASP A 214 -12.36 -13.29 -21.15
N GLY A 215 -11.26 -13.17 -20.39
CA GLY A 215 -10.14 -14.09 -20.46
C GLY A 215 -9.12 -13.75 -19.38
N GLN A 216 -9.14 -14.51 -18.27
CA GLN A 216 -8.05 -14.54 -17.31
C GLN A 216 -6.76 -14.95 -18.04
N LEU A 217 -5.74 -14.08 -18.06
CA LEU A 217 -4.49 -14.33 -18.78
C LEU A 217 -3.27 -14.41 -17.85
N SER A 218 -2.31 -15.23 -18.29
CA SER A 218 -1.11 -15.68 -17.59
C SER A 218 -0.02 -14.63 -17.51
N LEU A 219 0.56 -14.48 -16.32
CA LEU A 219 1.67 -13.63 -15.91
C LEU A 219 3.03 -13.84 -16.63
N PHE A 220 3.11 -14.58 -17.75
CA PHE A 220 4.39 -15.10 -18.26
C PHE A 220 4.68 -14.92 -19.75
N ASP A 221 3.92 -14.12 -20.49
CA ASP A 221 4.37 -13.74 -21.83
C ASP A 221 5.30 -12.52 -21.74
N GLU A 222 6.52 -12.65 -22.28
CA GLU A 222 7.55 -11.62 -22.21
C GLU A 222 7.08 -10.33 -22.90
N PRO A 223 7.11 -9.17 -22.23
CA PRO A 223 6.76 -7.92 -22.87
C PRO A 223 7.94 -7.42 -23.71
N ASP A 224 7.70 -7.19 -25.00
CA ASP A 224 8.53 -6.40 -25.93
C ASP A 224 8.54 -4.90 -25.59
N ASP A 225 8.28 -4.51 -24.33
CA ASP A 225 8.36 -3.13 -23.86
C ASP A 225 9.67 -2.97 -23.10
N ALA A 226 10.64 -2.29 -23.71
CA ALA A 226 11.98 -2.07 -23.18
C ALA A 226 11.94 -1.07 -22.00
N GLY A 227 11.38 -1.51 -20.87
CA GLY A 227 11.45 -0.81 -19.60
C GLY A 227 12.91 -0.58 -19.19
N THR A 228 13.19 0.57 -18.58
CA THR A 228 14.55 0.85 -18.08
C THR A 228 14.89 -0.14 -16.97
N ARG A 229 15.89 -0.99 -17.21
CA ARG A 229 16.41 -1.95 -16.22
C ARG A 229 17.65 -1.38 -15.53
N PHE A 230 17.71 -1.54 -14.22
CA PHE A 230 18.82 -1.08 -13.39
C PHE A 230 19.75 -2.22 -13.02
N ALA A 231 20.99 -1.87 -12.66
CA ALA A 231 21.97 -2.82 -12.15
C ALA A 231 21.55 -3.41 -10.80
N LEU A 232 21.98 -4.65 -10.53
CA LEU A 232 21.78 -5.31 -9.24
C LEU A 232 22.41 -4.53 -8.10
N CYS A 233 21.64 -4.20 -7.08
CA CYS A 233 22.13 -3.48 -5.91
C CYS A 233 21.61 -4.06 -4.59
N ASP A 234 22.19 -3.59 -3.49
CA ASP A 234 21.74 -3.95 -2.14
C ASP A 234 20.36 -3.33 -1.87
N VAL A 235 19.46 -4.12 -1.31
CA VAL A 235 18.08 -3.73 -0.99
C VAL A 235 18.02 -2.41 -0.21
N VAL A 236 18.93 -2.20 0.75
CA VAL A 236 18.95 -0.97 1.57
C VAL A 236 19.70 0.19 0.89
N LYS A 237 20.05 0.06 -0.39
CA LYS A 237 20.81 1.06 -1.17
C LYS A 237 20.26 1.28 -2.59
N VAL A 238 19.03 0.87 -2.89
CA VAL A 238 18.42 1.06 -4.22
C VAL A 238 18.39 2.50 -4.70
N TYR A 239 18.38 3.47 -3.78
CA TYR A 239 18.47 4.89 -4.14
C TYR A 239 19.81 5.30 -4.81
N LYS A 240 20.81 4.41 -4.83
CA LYS A 240 22.13 4.57 -5.47
C LYS A 240 22.28 3.71 -6.73
N GLU A 241 21.20 3.11 -7.23
CA GLU A 241 21.26 2.26 -8.41
C GLU A 241 21.68 3.05 -9.66
N GLU A 242 22.31 2.35 -10.59
CA GLU A 242 22.76 2.88 -11.88
C GLU A 242 22.00 2.15 -13.00
N ILE A 243 21.70 2.87 -14.09
CA ILE A 243 21.06 2.29 -15.27
C ILE A 243 22.00 1.26 -15.89
N ARG A 244 21.47 0.11 -16.31
CA ARG A 244 22.24 -0.97 -16.93
C ARG A 244 22.61 -0.67 -18.38
#